data_AF-A0A7S6MGC0-F1
#
_entry.id   AF-A0A7S6MGC0-F1
#
_cell.length_a   1.000
_cell.length_b   1.000
_cell.length_c   1.000
_cell.angle_alpha   90.00
_cell.angle_beta   90.00
_cell.angle_gamma   90.00
#
_symmetry.space_group_name_H-M   'P 1'
#
loop_
_entity.id
_entity.type
_entity.pdbx_description
1 polymer ?
#
loop_
_entity_poly.entity_id
_entity_poly.type
_entity_poly.pdbx_seq_one_letter_code
_entity_poly.pdbx_strand_id
1 'polypeptide(L)'
;MPRVIISTVKGDIILELFENHAPNTVANFVSLVEKNFYDGVTFHRVVPNFVVQGGDPVTKEGGAGVPGTGGPGYRIRDEMPAGSYRRHFGGYLSMANSGPDTNGSQFFITLNQRFDLDGRHTVFGRVIDGMRVVRQIEINDRITSARVLRKRDHEYVPETLPEPAPPAPPTPPGGGEGEGQGDGGAGGNDGSGGAGDG
;
A
#
# COMPACT_ATOMS: atom_id res chain seq x y z
N MET A 1 23.36 -7.26 11.78
CA MET A 1 22.11 -6.97 11.07
C MET A 1 21.61 -5.62 11.53
N PRO A 2 21.05 -4.80 10.63
CA PRO A 2 20.45 -3.54 11.00
C PRO A 2 19.31 -3.73 12.00
N ARG A 3 19.09 -2.72 12.84
CA ARG A 3 18.04 -2.69 13.83
C ARG A 3 17.32 -1.35 13.79
N VAL A 4 16.01 -1.40 13.85
CA VAL A 4 15.13 -0.24 13.88
C VAL A 4 14.22 -0.35 15.08
N ILE A 5 14.00 0.76 15.78
CA ILE A 5 12.93 0.90 16.77
C ILE A 5 11.74 1.59 16.11
N ILE A 6 10.56 1.03 16.30
CA ILE A 6 9.28 1.68 16.02
C ILE A 6 8.65 1.98 17.37
N SER A 7 8.60 3.25 17.72
CA SER A 7 7.86 3.72 18.89
C SER A 7 6.41 3.97 18.50
N THR A 8 5.50 3.45 19.30
CA THR A 8 4.04 3.56 19.08
C THR A 8 3.37 4.10 20.32
N VAL A 9 2.08 4.44 20.20
CA VAL A 9 1.24 4.82 21.36
C VAL A 9 1.07 3.70 22.40
N LYS A 10 1.35 2.45 22.04
CA LYS A 10 1.28 1.29 22.95
C LYS A 10 2.66 0.86 23.48
N GLY A 11 3.74 1.53 23.06
CA GLY A 11 5.12 1.21 23.44
C GLY A 11 6.03 0.91 22.25
N ASP A 12 7.23 0.43 22.54
CA ASP A 12 8.29 0.24 21.56
C ASP A 12 8.31 -1.18 20.97
N ILE A 13 8.64 -1.26 19.69
CA ILE A 13 8.88 -2.50 18.94
C ILE A 13 10.28 -2.42 18.33
N ILE A 14 11.16 -3.35 18.68
CA ILE A 14 12.51 -3.41 18.12
C ILE A 14 12.55 -4.50 17.05
N LEU A 15 12.99 -4.10 15.86
CA LEU A 15 13.11 -4.93 14.68
C LEU A 15 14.58 -5.25 14.39
N GLU A 16 14.85 -6.47 13.95
CA GLU A 16 16.11 -6.89 13.32
C GLU A 16 15.86 -7.18 11.83
N LEU A 17 16.65 -6.57 10.96
CA LEU A 17 16.41 -6.59 9.51
C LEU A 17 17.35 -7.59 8.80
N PHE A 18 16.80 -8.38 7.89
CA PHE A 18 17.48 -9.45 7.16
C PHE A 18 18.16 -8.96 5.89
N GLU A 19 19.07 -8.00 6.02
CA GLU A 19 19.75 -7.35 4.90
C GLU A 19 20.46 -8.35 3.96
N ASN A 20 20.97 -9.47 4.48
CA ASN A 20 21.58 -10.52 3.64
C ASN A 20 20.59 -11.28 2.74
N HIS A 21 19.28 -11.18 3.02
CA HIS A 21 18.23 -11.94 2.31
C HIS A 21 17.38 -11.03 1.44
N ALA A 22 17.09 -9.83 1.92
CA ALA A 22 16.30 -8.83 1.22
C ALA A 22 17.03 -7.48 1.24
N PRO A 23 18.22 -7.38 0.62
CA PRO A 23 19.06 -6.18 0.69
C PRO A 23 18.34 -4.93 0.19
N ASN A 24 17.62 -4.99 -0.93
CA ASN A 24 16.95 -3.83 -1.50
C ASN A 24 15.74 -3.40 -0.64
N THR A 25 15.00 -4.36 -0.08
CA THR A 25 13.86 -4.11 0.82
C THR A 25 14.32 -3.48 2.13
N VAL A 26 15.44 -3.96 2.67
CA VAL A 26 16.07 -3.35 3.85
C VAL A 26 16.62 -1.97 3.53
N ALA A 27 17.23 -1.76 2.36
CA ALA A 27 17.65 -0.44 1.87
C ALA A 27 16.47 0.54 1.81
N ASN A 28 15.36 0.12 1.22
CA ASN A 28 14.13 0.91 1.15
C ASN A 28 13.62 1.28 2.54
N PHE A 29 13.41 0.29 3.41
CA PHE A 29 12.87 0.52 4.75
C PHE A 29 13.76 1.44 5.59
N VAL A 30 15.08 1.22 5.58
CA VAL A 30 16.03 2.05 6.31
C VAL A 30 16.06 3.49 5.76
N SER A 31 16.10 3.69 4.44
CA SER A 31 16.07 5.05 3.85
C SER A 31 14.77 5.79 4.21
N LEU A 32 13.63 5.09 4.24
CA LEU A 32 12.35 5.67 4.66
C LEU A 32 12.35 6.03 6.15
N VAL A 33 12.89 5.17 7.02
CA VAL A 33 13.06 5.47 8.46
C VAL A 33 13.95 6.70 8.66
N GLU A 34 15.07 6.81 7.95
CA GLU A 34 15.99 7.95 8.07
C GLU A 34 15.39 9.27 7.58
N LYS A 35 14.40 9.20 6.67
CA LYS A 35 13.60 10.35 6.22
C LYS A 35 12.41 10.67 7.14
N ASN A 36 12.30 10.00 8.30
CA ASN A 36 11.15 10.08 9.20
C ASN A 36 9.81 9.77 8.50
N PHE A 37 9.84 8.94 7.45
CA PHE A 37 8.67 8.64 6.63
C PHE A 37 7.55 7.99 7.44
N TYR A 38 7.88 7.15 8.42
CA TYR A 38 6.90 6.44 9.24
C TYR A 38 6.36 7.24 10.42
N ASP A 39 6.94 8.40 10.72
CA ASP A 39 6.48 9.25 11.82
C ASP A 39 5.04 9.72 11.53
N GLY A 40 4.14 9.43 12.45
CA GLY A 40 2.72 9.75 12.35
C GLY A 40 1.87 8.77 11.53
N VAL A 41 2.46 7.76 10.90
CA VAL A 41 1.70 6.71 10.19
C VAL A 41 0.93 5.84 11.18
N THR A 42 -0.24 5.32 10.80
CA THR A 42 -1.01 4.40 11.64
C THR A 42 -0.98 2.96 11.15
N PHE A 43 -1.32 2.04 12.06
CA PHE A 43 -1.68 0.67 11.71
C PHE A 43 -3.14 0.64 11.24
N HIS A 44 -3.35 0.80 9.94
CA HIS A 44 -4.68 0.91 9.36
C HIS A 44 -5.42 -0.43 9.20
N ARG A 45 -4.70 -1.55 9.30
CA ARG A 45 -5.30 -2.88 9.19
C ARG A 45 -4.73 -3.82 10.24
N VAL A 46 -5.59 -4.23 11.18
CA VAL A 46 -5.28 -5.23 12.20
C VAL A 46 -6.25 -6.39 12.04
N VAL A 47 -5.73 -7.58 11.78
CA VAL A 47 -6.53 -8.80 11.69
C VAL A 47 -6.09 -9.74 12.82
N PRO A 48 -6.96 -9.99 13.82
CA PRO A 48 -6.64 -10.85 14.95
C PRO A 48 -6.11 -12.21 14.50
N ASN A 49 -5.08 -12.70 15.20
CA ASN A 49 -4.40 -13.97 14.89
C ASN A 49 -3.73 -14.06 13.51
N PHE A 50 -3.70 -12.97 12.74
CA PHE A 50 -3.11 -12.94 11.41
C PHE A 50 -1.96 -11.94 11.33
N VAL A 51 -2.24 -10.66 11.11
CA VAL A 51 -1.23 -9.63 10.87
C VAL A 51 -1.66 -8.27 11.43
N VAL A 52 -0.66 -7.46 11.74
CA VAL A 52 -0.77 -6.02 12.01
C VAL A 52 -0.06 -5.28 10.87
N GLN A 53 -0.79 -4.50 10.09
CA GLN A 53 -0.30 -3.84 8.88
C GLN A 53 -0.31 -2.32 9.05
N GLY A 54 0.78 -1.68 8.62
CA GLY A 54 0.99 -0.24 8.67
C GLY A 54 1.93 0.22 7.56
N GLY A 55 2.45 1.44 7.68
CA GLY A 55 3.41 1.98 6.70
C GLY A 55 2.79 2.73 5.52
N ASP A 56 1.50 3.06 5.59
CA ASP A 56 0.81 3.85 4.56
C ASP A 56 0.82 5.36 4.91
N PRO A 57 1.45 6.23 4.10
CA PRO A 57 1.49 7.67 4.35
C PRO A 57 0.14 8.38 4.29
N VAL A 58 -0.88 7.85 3.60
CA VAL A 58 -2.21 8.50 3.54
C VAL A 58 -2.94 8.46 4.89
N THR A 59 -2.46 7.63 5.82
CA THR A 59 -2.98 7.53 7.19
C THR A 59 -2.43 8.59 8.13
N LYS A 60 -1.42 9.37 7.69
CA LYS A 60 -0.91 10.49 8.47
C LYS A 60 -2.00 11.54 8.67
N GLU A 61 -1.84 12.34 9.72
CA GLU A 61 -2.67 13.52 9.89
C GLU A 61 -2.53 14.44 8.66
N GLY A 62 -3.66 14.85 8.09
CA GLY A 62 -3.70 15.61 6.83
C GLY A 62 -3.37 14.81 5.57
N GLY A 63 -3.16 13.49 5.68
CA GLY A 63 -3.02 12.60 4.52
C GLY A 63 -4.31 12.55 3.70
N ALA A 64 -4.16 12.43 2.37
CA ALA A 64 -5.27 12.30 1.44
C ALA A 64 -5.23 10.92 0.77
N GLY A 65 -6.34 10.19 0.79
CA GLY A 65 -6.45 8.87 0.17
C GLY A 65 -7.22 7.88 1.03
N VAL A 66 -7.34 6.65 0.53
CA VAL A 66 -7.96 5.54 1.26
C VAL A 66 -6.85 4.75 1.95
N PRO A 67 -6.94 4.46 3.26
CA PRO A 67 -5.95 3.62 3.93
C PRO A 67 -5.74 2.29 3.19
N GLY A 68 -4.48 1.94 2.95
CA GLY A 68 -4.04 0.80 2.16
C GLY A 68 -3.63 1.16 0.72
N THR A 69 -3.88 2.38 0.23
CA THR A 69 -3.56 2.76 -1.17
C THR A 69 -2.29 3.59 -1.33
N GLY A 70 -1.70 4.09 -0.25
CA GLY A 70 -0.53 4.97 -0.36
C GLY A 70 0.80 4.23 -0.45
N GLY A 71 1.84 5.01 -0.77
CA GLY A 71 3.21 4.54 -0.89
C GLY A 71 4.21 5.68 -0.94
N PRO A 72 5.51 5.38 -1.12
CA PRO A 72 6.59 6.37 -1.06
C PRO A 72 6.80 7.12 -2.40
N GLY A 73 5.87 7.01 -3.35
CA GLY A 73 5.98 7.58 -4.71
C GLY A 73 6.77 6.73 -5.70
N TYR A 74 7.07 5.47 -5.34
CA TYR A 74 7.78 4.51 -6.16
C TYR A 74 7.49 3.09 -5.68
N ARG A 75 7.95 2.10 -6.45
CA ARG A 75 7.87 0.67 -6.09
C ARG A 75 9.26 0.04 -6.01
N ILE A 76 9.37 -1.12 -5.39
CA ILE A 76 10.56 -1.99 -5.42
C ILE A 76 10.15 -3.42 -5.76
N ARG A 77 11.08 -4.17 -6.36
CA ARG A 77 10.89 -5.58 -6.71
C ARG A 77 10.77 -6.47 -5.48
N ASP A 78 10.12 -7.62 -5.65
CA ASP A 78 10.14 -8.69 -4.65
C ASP A 78 11.53 -9.31 -4.52
N GLU A 79 11.93 -9.66 -3.30
CA GLU A 79 13.18 -10.38 -3.01
C GLU A 79 12.87 -11.77 -2.45
N MET A 80 12.24 -12.58 -3.30
CA MET A 80 11.81 -13.95 -2.99
C MET A 80 12.21 -14.90 -4.13
N PRO A 81 13.52 -15.21 -4.27
CA PRO A 81 13.96 -16.16 -5.29
C PRO A 81 13.29 -17.53 -5.11
N ALA A 82 12.94 -18.15 -6.23
CA ALA A 82 12.24 -19.44 -6.25
C ALA A 82 12.99 -20.48 -5.40
N GLY A 83 12.28 -21.10 -4.47
CA GLY A 83 12.83 -22.12 -3.57
C GLY A 83 13.71 -21.61 -2.41
N SER A 84 13.91 -20.29 -2.28
CA SER A 84 14.78 -19.70 -1.24
C SER A 84 14.13 -18.52 -0.50
N TYR A 85 12.80 -18.43 -0.49
CA TYR A 85 12.09 -17.43 0.31
C TYR A 85 12.10 -17.77 1.80
N ARG A 86 12.08 -16.74 2.65
CA ARG A 86 11.87 -16.90 4.09
C ARG A 86 10.40 -17.18 4.38
N ARG A 87 10.15 -18.07 5.34
CA ARG A 87 8.80 -18.37 5.83
C ARG A 87 8.30 -17.31 6.80
N HIS A 88 6.98 -17.14 6.86
CA HIS A 88 6.31 -16.21 7.76
C HIS A 88 6.00 -16.87 9.11
N PHE A 89 6.89 -16.76 10.09
CA PHE A 89 6.62 -17.14 11.49
C PHE A 89 5.98 -15.98 12.26
N GLY A 90 5.49 -16.21 13.48
CA GLY A 90 5.03 -15.12 14.34
C GLY A 90 6.14 -14.10 14.64
N GLY A 91 5.82 -12.82 14.56
CA GLY A 91 6.74 -11.70 14.76
C GLY A 91 7.60 -11.36 13.53
N TYR A 92 7.31 -11.92 12.36
CA TYR A 92 8.09 -11.63 11.15
C TYR A 92 7.54 -10.40 10.43
N LEU A 93 8.46 -9.58 9.94
CA LEU A 93 8.20 -8.34 9.24
C LEU A 93 8.32 -8.57 7.74
N SER A 94 7.27 -8.21 7.00
CA SER A 94 7.18 -8.47 5.56
C SER A 94 6.52 -7.31 4.82
N MET A 95 6.83 -7.15 3.54
CA MET A 95 6.25 -6.09 2.70
C MET A 95 4.79 -6.42 2.35
N ALA A 96 3.91 -5.43 2.48
CA ALA A 96 2.58 -5.50 1.88
C ALA A 96 2.69 -5.10 0.40
N ASN A 97 1.96 -5.79 -0.47
CA ASN A 97 1.95 -5.55 -1.91
C ASN A 97 0.55 -5.83 -2.49
N SER A 98 0.35 -5.38 -3.73
CA SER A 98 -0.87 -5.58 -4.52
C SER A 98 -0.62 -6.52 -5.71
N GLY A 99 0.35 -7.44 -5.56
CA GLY A 99 0.88 -8.30 -6.62
C GLY A 99 2.39 -8.18 -6.79
N PRO A 100 2.98 -8.97 -7.71
CA PRO A 100 4.43 -9.00 -7.90
C PRO A 100 5.05 -7.63 -8.18
N ASP A 101 6.19 -7.35 -7.56
CA ASP A 101 6.99 -6.13 -7.75
C ASP A 101 6.23 -4.82 -7.47
N THR A 102 5.26 -4.87 -6.55
CA THR A 102 4.47 -3.69 -6.14
C THR A 102 4.73 -3.25 -4.70
N ASN A 103 5.85 -3.67 -4.11
CA ASN A 103 6.23 -3.25 -2.77
C ASN A 103 6.51 -1.75 -2.75
N GLY A 104 6.05 -1.06 -1.72
CA GLY A 104 6.28 0.38 -1.52
C GLY A 104 6.82 0.64 -0.12
N SER A 105 6.00 1.25 0.74
CA SER A 105 6.35 1.56 2.13
C SER A 105 5.57 0.73 3.15
N GLN A 106 4.47 0.12 2.73
CA GLN A 106 3.59 -0.64 3.60
C GLN A 106 4.22 -1.98 4.01
N PHE A 107 4.07 -2.32 5.27
CA PHE A 107 4.58 -3.56 5.85
C PHE A 107 3.54 -4.18 6.78
N PHE A 108 3.73 -5.46 7.10
CA PHE A 108 2.98 -6.11 8.16
C PHE A 108 3.89 -6.93 9.07
N ILE A 109 3.44 -7.09 10.31
CA ILE A 109 4.00 -8.00 11.30
C ILE A 109 3.01 -9.14 11.51
N THR A 110 3.46 -10.37 11.31
CA THR A 110 2.65 -11.57 11.55
C THR A 110 2.45 -11.82 13.04
N LEU A 111 1.23 -12.18 13.45
CA LEU A 111 0.95 -12.53 14.85
C LEU A 111 1.22 -14.02 15.15
N ASN A 112 1.07 -14.86 14.13
CA ASN A 112 1.27 -16.31 14.13
C ASN A 112 1.97 -16.75 12.84
N GLN A 113 2.28 -18.04 12.72
CA GLN A 113 2.83 -18.61 11.49
C GLN A 113 1.80 -18.61 10.34
N ARG A 114 2.20 -18.18 9.14
CA ARG A 114 1.33 -17.97 7.97
C ARG A 114 1.93 -18.53 6.68
N PHE A 115 1.77 -19.83 6.47
CA PHE A 115 2.25 -20.51 5.25
C PHE A 115 1.60 -20.00 3.96
N ASP A 116 0.40 -19.43 4.04
CA ASP A 116 -0.33 -18.89 2.91
C ASP A 116 0.29 -17.60 2.33
N LEU A 117 1.21 -16.96 3.07
CA LEU A 117 1.96 -15.78 2.64
C LEU A 117 3.33 -16.11 2.07
N ASP A 118 3.80 -17.35 2.26
CA ASP A 118 5.13 -17.79 1.83
C ASP A 118 5.27 -17.69 0.30
N GLY A 119 6.36 -17.05 -0.14
CA GLY A 119 6.61 -16.79 -1.56
C GLY A 119 5.73 -15.72 -2.20
N ARG A 120 4.90 -15.01 -1.43
CA ARG A 120 4.03 -13.91 -1.90
C ARG A 120 4.38 -12.53 -1.36
N HIS A 121 5.03 -12.50 -0.20
CA HIS A 121 5.46 -11.27 0.46
C HIS A 121 6.92 -11.38 0.90
N THR A 122 7.72 -10.36 0.56
CA THR A 122 9.13 -10.32 0.92
C THR A 122 9.28 -10.17 2.43
N VAL A 123 9.74 -11.22 3.10
CA VAL A 123 10.12 -11.18 4.53
C VAL A 123 11.49 -10.52 4.65
N PHE A 124 11.55 -9.37 5.30
CA PHE A 124 12.78 -8.57 5.41
C PHE A 124 13.22 -8.27 6.84
N GLY A 125 12.52 -8.80 7.86
CA GLY A 125 12.95 -8.69 9.25
C GLY A 125 12.12 -9.49 10.22
N ARG A 126 12.38 -9.27 11.52
CA ARG A 126 11.59 -9.82 12.62
C ARG A 126 11.62 -8.89 13.84
N VAL A 127 10.60 -9.03 14.67
CA VAL A 127 10.55 -8.46 16.01
C VAL A 127 11.53 -9.22 16.90
N ILE A 128 12.43 -8.49 17.55
CA ILE A 128 13.36 -9.04 18.57
C ILE A 128 13.02 -8.56 19.98
N ASP A 129 12.26 -7.48 20.11
CA ASP A 129 11.67 -7.03 21.37
C ASP A 129 10.35 -6.29 21.10
N GLY A 130 9.42 -6.30 22.05
CA GLY A 130 8.13 -5.62 21.90
C GLY A 130 7.03 -6.45 21.23
N MET A 131 7.16 -7.78 21.12
CA MET A 131 6.07 -8.62 20.56
C MET A 131 4.77 -8.51 21.38
N ARG A 132 4.85 -8.23 22.68
CA ARG A 132 3.68 -7.91 23.52
C ARG A 132 2.97 -6.64 23.06
N VAL A 133 3.73 -5.63 22.61
CA VAL A 133 3.21 -4.37 22.08
C VAL A 133 2.53 -4.62 20.75
N VAL A 134 3.18 -5.39 19.85
CA VAL A 134 2.57 -5.78 18.56
C VAL A 134 1.20 -6.43 18.75
N ARG A 135 1.03 -7.31 19.75
CA ARG A 135 -0.26 -7.96 20.05
C ARG A 135 -1.32 -7.02 20.63
N GLN A 136 -0.91 -5.87 21.15
CA GLN A 136 -1.80 -4.85 21.73
C GLN A 136 -2.16 -3.73 20.75
N ILE A 137 -1.53 -3.71 19.56
CA ILE A 137 -1.86 -2.74 18.52
C ILE A 137 -3.30 -2.93 18.06
N GLU A 138 -4.02 -1.82 18.03
CA GLU A 138 -5.38 -1.70 17.52
C GLU A 138 -5.39 -0.89 16.21
N ILE A 139 -6.50 -0.97 15.47
CA ILE A 139 -6.67 -0.18 14.25
C ILE A 139 -6.56 1.32 14.60
N ASN A 140 -5.82 2.07 13.79
CA ASN A 140 -5.50 3.49 13.95
C ASN A 140 -4.49 3.84 15.05
N ASP A 141 -3.92 2.87 15.76
CA ASP A 141 -2.76 3.15 16.62
C ASP A 141 -1.62 3.73 15.80
N ARG A 142 -0.95 4.74 16.38
CA ARG A 142 0.03 5.57 15.68
C ARG A 142 1.46 5.13 15.98
N ILE A 143 2.28 5.11 14.94
CA ILE A 143 3.74 5.15 15.04
C ILE A 143 4.13 6.59 15.39
N THR A 144 4.60 6.81 16.61
CA THR A 144 5.05 8.13 17.06
C THR A 144 6.40 8.48 16.43
N SER A 145 7.29 7.49 16.29
CA SER A 145 8.53 7.65 15.53
C SER A 145 9.10 6.29 15.11
N ALA A 146 9.90 6.29 14.04
CA ALA A 146 10.77 5.16 13.70
C ALA A 146 12.23 5.62 13.59
N ARG A 147 13.17 4.91 14.21
CA ARG A 147 14.60 5.29 14.22
C ARG A 147 15.52 4.10 14.00
N VAL A 148 16.62 4.32 13.28
CA VAL A 148 17.68 3.32 13.12
C VAL A 148 18.51 3.26 14.40
N LEU A 149 18.53 2.11 15.07
CA LEU A 149 19.37 1.86 16.25
C LEU A 149 20.78 1.40 15.86
N ARG A 150 20.88 0.65 14.76
CA ARG A 150 22.13 0.09 14.25
C ARG A 150 21.98 -0.19 12.77
N LYS A 151 23.01 0.10 11.98
CA LYS A 151 23.10 -0.29 10.56
C LYS A 151 24.53 -0.71 10.24
N ARG A 152 24.76 -1.25 9.04
CA ARG A 152 26.11 -1.49 8.52
C ARG A 152 26.70 -0.20 7.96
N ASP A 153 28.01 -0.22 7.74
CA ASP A 153 28.77 0.92 7.21
C ASP A 153 28.68 0.96 5.67
N HIS A 154 27.49 1.25 5.15
CA HIS A 154 27.24 1.58 3.75
C HIS A 154 25.95 2.40 3.63
N GLU A 155 25.73 2.99 2.47
CA GLU A 155 24.48 3.69 2.18
C GLU A 155 23.33 2.72 1.92
N TYR A 156 22.14 3.10 2.35
CA TYR A 156 20.90 2.36 2.15
C TYR A 156 20.06 3.06 1.08
N VAL A 157 20.48 2.92 -0.19
CA VAL A 157 19.80 3.49 -1.36
C VAL A 157 19.00 2.39 -2.06
N PRO A 158 17.66 2.46 -2.10
CA PRO A 158 16.86 1.46 -2.77
C PRO A 158 16.94 1.59 -4.29
N GLU A 159 17.01 0.46 -4.98
CA GLU A 159 16.68 0.36 -6.39
C GLU A 159 15.16 0.43 -6.57
N THR A 160 14.69 1.47 -7.23
CA THR A 160 13.27 1.77 -7.39
C THR A 160 12.77 1.53 -8.81
N LEU A 161 11.49 1.18 -8.91
CA LEU A 161 10.70 1.18 -10.12
C LEU A 161 9.79 2.41 -10.10
N PRO A 162 9.57 3.07 -11.25
CA PRO A 162 8.61 4.16 -11.32
C PRO A 162 7.20 3.66 -10.93
N GLU A 163 6.45 4.53 -10.28
CA GLU A 163 5.02 4.33 -10.05
C GLU A 163 4.33 4.23 -11.44
N PRO A 164 3.39 3.29 -11.63
CA PRO A 164 2.70 3.20 -12.90
C PRO A 164 1.89 4.48 -13.10
N ALA A 165 1.86 4.99 -14.34
CA ALA A 165 1.06 6.16 -14.66
C ALA A 165 -0.40 5.93 -14.20
N PRO A 166 -1.08 6.97 -13.69
CA PRO A 166 -2.49 6.85 -13.36
C PRO A 166 -3.25 6.32 -14.59
N PRO A 167 -4.27 5.46 -14.40
CA PRO A 167 -5.06 4.98 -15.53
C PRO A 167 -5.59 6.19 -16.29
N ALA A 168 -5.51 6.14 -17.62
CA ALA A 168 -6.08 7.18 -18.46
C ALA A 168 -7.56 7.38 -18.07
N PRO A 169 -8.07 8.62 -18.02
CA PRO A 169 -9.48 8.85 -17.77
C PRO A 169 -10.31 8.04 -18.78
N PRO A 170 -11.46 7.50 -18.37
CA PRO A 170 -12.32 6.78 -19.31
C PRO A 170 -12.63 7.69 -20.49
N THR A 171 -12.46 7.18 -21.70
CA THR A 171 -12.87 7.91 -22.91
C THR A 171 -14.35 8.25 -22.75
N PRO A 172 -14.75 9.53 -22.85
CA PRO A 172 -16.17 9.88 -22.79
C PRO A 172 -16.90 9.08 -23.88
N PRO A 173 -18.13 8.60 -23.62
CA PRO A 173 -18.91 7.94 -24.66
C PRO A 173 -19.01 8.89 -25.86
N GLY A 174 -18.55 8.43 -27.02
CA GLY A 174 -18.57 9.22 -28.25
C GLY A 174 -19.98 9.74 -28.47
N GLY A 175 -20.14 11.06 -28.45
CA GLY A 175 -21.37 11.70 -28.86
C GLY A 175 -21.64 11.30 -30.29
N GLY A 176 -22.64 10.45 -30.51
CA GLY A 176 -23.11 10.14 -31.86
C GLY A 176 -23.51 11.44 -32.53
N GLU A 177 -22.73 11.84 -33.53
CA GLU A 177 -23.11 12.86 -34.47
C GLU A 177 -24.40 12.37 -35.14
N GLY A 178 -25.51 13.05 -34.87
CA GLY A 178 -26.78 12.76 -35.53
C GLY A 178 -26.62 13.00 -37.02
N GLU A 179 -26.63 11.91 -37.79
CA GLU A 179 -26.76 11.98 -39.24
C GLU A 179 -28.11 12.62 -39.56
N GLY A 180 -28.06 13.90 -39.95
CA GLY A 180 -29.20 14.60 -40.54
C GLY A 180 -29.52 13.97 -41.90
N GLN A 181 -30.60 13.18 -41.95
CA GLN A 181 -31.24 12.79 -43.20
C GLN A 181 -32.22 13.90 -43.62
N GLY A 182 -31.83 14.65 -44.65
CA GLY A 182 -32.73 15.45 -45.46
C GLY A 182 -33.16 14.68 -46.72
N ASP A 183 -34.46 14.61 -46.93
CA ASP A 183 -35.25 14.52 -48.19
C ASP A 183 -36.64 14.01 -47.76
N GLY A 184 -37.81 14.50 -48.17
CA GLY A 184 -38.22 15.26 -49.34
C GLY A 184 -39.59 14.67 -49.75
N GLY A 185 -40.63 15.51 -49.90
CA GLY A 185 -41.82 15.14 -50.71
C GLY A 185 -43.17 14.89 -50.01
N ALA A 186 -44.03 15.92 -50.08
CA ALA A 186 -45.43 15.94 -50.53
C ALA A 186 -46.51 15.00 -49.93
N GLY A 187 -47.64 15.62 -49.56
CA GLY A 187 -48.97 14.98 -49.52
C GLY A 187 -49.90 15.60 -48.48
N GLY A 188 -50.85 16.43 -48.92
CA GLY A 188 -51.75 17.19 -48.06
C GLY A 188 -52.82 16.36 -47.33
N ASN A 189 -53.44 16.97 -46.32
CA ASN A 189 -54.86 16.79 -46.01
C ASN A 189 -55.35 17.96 -45.13
N ASP A 190 -55.95 18.92 -45.79
CA ASP A 190 -57.19 19.63 -45.50
C ASP A 190 -58.08 19.06 -44.36
N GLY A 191 -58.66 19.97 -43.56
CA GLY A 191 -59.95 19.74 -42.88
C GLY A 191 -60.05 20.21 -41.42
N SER A 192 -60.64 21.40 -41.23
CA SER A 192 -61.57 21.80 -40.14
C SER A 192 -61.29 21.30 -38.70
N GLY A 193 -61.04 22.14 -37.70
CA GLY A 193 -61.89 23.26 -37.27
C GLY A 193 -62.79 22.81 -36.10
N GLY A 194 -62.75 23.51 -34.97
CA GLY A 194 -63.80 23.42 -33.94
C GLY A 194 -63.30 23.29 -32.51
N ALA A 195 -63.46 24.37 -31.76
CA ALA A 195 -63.21 24.50 -30.34
C ALA A 195 -64.28 23.78 -29.48
N GLY A 196 -63.93 23.45 -28.25
CA GLY A 196 -64.86 22.99 -27.22
C GLY A 196 -64.18 22.98 -25.85
N ASP A 197 -64.40 24.05 -25.09
CA ASP A 197 -64.14 24.19 -23.65
C ASP A 197 -64.88 23.12 -22.83
N GLY A 198 -64.33 22.80 -21.64
CA GLY A 198 -65.10 22.24 -20.52
C GLY A 198 -64.50 21.01 -19.87
#